data_AF-A0A2A6BT05-F1
#
_entry.id   AF-A0A2A6BT05-F1
#
_cell.length_a   1.000
_cell.length_b   1.000
_cell.length_c   1.000
_cell.angle_alpha   90.00
_cell.angle_beta   90.00
_cell.angle_gamma   90.00
#
_symmetry.space_group_name_H-M   'P 1'
#
loop_
_entity.id
_entity.type
_entity.pdbx_description
1 polymer ?
#
loop_
_entity_poly.entity_id
_entity_poly.type
_entity_poly.pdbx_seq_one_letter_code
_entity_poly.pdbx_strand_id
1 'polypeptide(L)'
;MNTLNISLVGDTYCTRRSFARESDKKLRVQTELTPIAKAFQNLQVPCRPTRVLKLTIDRNEENIVMIARALEGNTLNHVTFTQVLMKLIPDIAKCLIGMQSKSVTIYLEKVENAQQCHEFADVIFALKSVDDFAVDVTIQEHSEHTSLFLSVLAEKAHKLIVDIHHWDESERLEASKSRRRLLFHVDAKPTDEVETSCSVAFKVVTFQETFVAHIDSTGEEAALGTEAHLGPNKAVQDIGEGNGYASICGLITCDWIGAAEDEDLPKRVVLKIPSALPFRKLNDSLPEGQKMIEGNDAIWEMMDGKLRDVHCIEVATYEFFEEFDGLSMPRKYYGKAFGDGEKIGGQICLEYMENSRMMNFHEKHSIELLKQIARAIGKLQACSLKKEPTAPELLKDFFEEFANTITIEAYSGMFKGMAAIDPSDATAALVDGINAILLDYYGSNLAATLHKQMGFRPVLVNGDLRTENVLIDRDSGDLAALIDWQCTHLGVGTEDLLRIAMFALTTEDRRASTTMLVGEMHKSLVANLDGVEQPYSLEKVTDLSVKAQDYLLLVTDLLFPHCALYYAGGCIALITNILKDPKLDDEEKAVRKAVYVDKIVGVLEDILTMHEKNKENLGNLKFSFK
;
A
#
# COMPACT_ATOMS: atom_id res chain seq x y z
N MET A 1 23.27 28.15 37.28
CA MET A 1 21.91 28.65 36.97
C MET A 1 21.99 29.72 35.88
N ASN A 2 21.69 29.32 34.63
CA ASN A 2 21.75 30.17 33.44
C ASN A 2 20.35 30.50 32.90
N THR A 3 19.39 30.65 33.82
CA THR A 3 17.99 30.95 33.53
C THR A 3 17.80 32.34 32.88
N LEU A 4 17.07 32.39 31.77
CA LEU A 4 16.49 33.62 31.21
C LEU A 4 14.97 33.61 31.46
N ASN A 5 14.48 34.63 32.15
CA ASN A 5 13.04 34.88 32.31
C ASN A 5 12.63 35.97 31.32
N ILE A 6 11.73 35.66 30.38
CA ILE A 6 11.07 36.66 29.53
C ILE A 6 9.64 36.84 30.05
N SER A 7 9.34 38.04 30.54
CA SER A 7 8.02 38.44 31.00
C SER A 7 7.51 39.61 30.16
N LEU A 8 6.37 39.44 29.49
CA LEU A 8 5.65 40.53 28.85
C LEU A 8 4.71 41.19 29.86
N VAL A 9 4.91 42.47 30.17
CA VAL A 9 3.99 43.30 30.95
C VAL A 9 3.48 44.43 30.05
N GLY A 10 2.19 44.42 29.77
CA GLY A 10 1.56 45.30 28.79
C GLY A 10 1.16 46.66 29.36
N ASP A 11 2.12 47.56 29.58
CA ASP A 11 1.83 48.97 29.82
C ASP A 11 1.79 49.77 28.50
N THR A 12 0.76 50.60 28.35
CA THR A 12 0.59 51.49 27.19
C THR A 12 1.72 52.51 27.10
N TYR A 13 2.48 52.47 25.99
CA TYR A 13 3.63 53.33 25.63
C TYR A 13 4.96 53.07 26.36
N CYS A 14 5.66 52.00 25.94
CA CYS A 14 7.03 51.75 26.40
C CYS A 14 8.06 52.65 25.68
N THR A 15 8.72 53.55 26.42
CA THR A 15 9.89 54.32 25.95
C THR A 15 11.18 53.89 26.64
N ARG A 16 11.96 53.02 25.98
CA ARG A 16 13.42 52.78 26.07
C ARG A 16 14.22 52.75 27.40
N ARG A 17 13.66 52.94 28.61
CA ARG A 17 14.44 53.00 29.88
C ARG A 17 13.87 52.16 31.03
N SER A 18 14.02 50.85 30.96
CA SER A 18 13.73 49.93 32.09
C SER A 18 14.49 48.59 32.05
N PHE A 19 15.64 48.51 31.37
CA PHE A 19 16.41 47.25 31.20
C PHE A 19 17.83 47.25 31.80
N ALA A 20 18.16 48.21 32.68
CA ALA A 20 19.52 48.37 33.20
C ALA A 20 19.54 48.55 34.73
N ARG A 21 19.58 47.42 35.47
CA ARG A 21 20.23 47.25 36.78
C ARG A 21 20.03 45.82 37.32
N GLU A 22 20.81 44.88 36.82
CA GLU A 22 21.39 43.76 37.58
C GLU A 22 22.35 43.00 36.66
N SER A 23 23.61 43.43 36.65
CA SER A 23 24.62 42.85 35.77
C SER A 23 26.01 43.00 36.38
N ASP A 24 26.47 41.96 37.04
CA ASP A 24 27.88 41.60 37.01
C ASP A 24 28.01 40.07 36.95
N LYS A 25 28.84 39.58 36.02
CA LYS A 25 29.01 38.15 35.63
C LYS A 25 27.84 37.46 34.90
N LYS A 26 27.46 37.92 33.69
CA LYS A 26 26.67 37.09 32.73
C LYS A 26 26.76 37.52 31.24
N LEU A 27 27.94 37.88 30.74
CA LEU A 27 28.09 38.52 29.42
C LEU A 27 27.88 37.59 28.19
N ARG A 28 27.94 36.26 28.33
CA ARG A 28 27.88 35.31 27.20
C ARG A 28 26.47 34.86 26.82
N VAL A 29 25.60 34.69 27.83
CA VAL A 29 24.21 34.21 27.65
C VAL A 29 23.31 35.29 27.02
N GLN A 30 23.60 36.57 27.27
CA GLN A 30 22.81 37.69 26.75
C GLN A 30 22.95 37.85 25.22
N THR A 31 24.12 37.58 24.66
CA THR A 31 24.39 37.67 23.21
C THR A 31 23.69 36.56 22.42
N GLU A 32 23.69 35.32 22.93
CA GLU A 32 23.06 34.16 22.27
C GLU A 32 21.53 34.33 22.18
N LEU A 33 20.86 34.78 23.26
CA LEU A 33 19.40 34.90 23.34
C LEU A 33 18.84 36.25 22.80
N THR A 34 19.70 37.15 22.30
CA THR A 34 19.30 38.44 21.72
C THR A 34 18.32 38.33 20.53
N PRO A 35 18.42 37.34 19.60
CA PRO A 35 17.48 37.20 18.48
C PRO A 35 16.05 36.92 18.96
N ILE A 36 15.87 35.98 19.90
CA ILE A 36 14.55 35.67 20.51
C ILE A 36 13.99 36.95 21.16
N ALA A 37 14.77 37.64 21.99
CA ALA A 37 14.32 38.87 22.65
C ALA A 37 13.89 39.97 21.65
N LYS A 38 14.58 40.09 20.49
CA LYS A 38 14.17 41.00 19.40
C LYS A 38 12.90 40.53 18.68
N ALA A 39 12.75 39.24 18.41
CA ALA A 39 11.54 38.69 17.79
C ALA A 39 10.31 38.96 18.68
N PHE A 40 10.43 38.74 19.98
CA PHE A 40 9.42 39.12 20.98
C PHE A 40 9.12 40.64 21.02
N GLN A 41 10.13 41.51 20.86
CA GLN A 41 9.92 42.97 20.81
C GLN A 41 9.24 43.45 19.51
N ASN A 42 9.41 42.72 18.40
CA ASN A 42 8.85 43.08 17.10
C ASN A 42 7.41 42.56 16.87
N LEU A 43 6.93 41.68 17.75
CA LEU A 43 5.56 41.15 17.70
C LEU A 43 4.52 42.20 18.11
N GLN A 44 3.98 42.92 17.12
CA GLN A 44 2.80 43.78 17.30
C GLN A 44 1.54 42.92 17.52
N VAL A 45 1.32 42.51 18.76
CA VAL A 45 0.12 41.78 19.19
C VAL A 45 -0.74 42.70 20.06
N PRO A 46 -2.04 42.91 19.74
CA PRO A 46 -2.92 43.75 20.54
C PRO A 46 -3.35 43.03 21.84
N CYS A 47 -2.47 43.06 22.84
CA CYS A 47 -2.73 42.54 24.18
C CYS A 47 -3.41 43.60 25.08
N ARG A 48 -4.42 43.18 25.87
CA ARG A 48 -5.01 44.02 26.93
C ARG A 48 -4.13 43.98 28.22
N PRO A 49 -4.20 45.00 29.10
CA PRO A 49 -3.16 45.28 30.11
C PRO A 49 -3.03 44.32 31.31
N THR A 50 -3.56 43.10 31.25
CA THR A 50 -3.69 42.20 32.41
C THR A 50 -3.12 40.80 32.19
N ARG A 51 -2.32 40.58 31.14
CA ARG A 51 -1.86 39.24 30.73
C ARG A 51 -0.35 39.18 30.61
N VAL A 52 0.25 38.25 31.35
CA VAL A 52 1.68 37.99 31.35
C VAL A 52 1.91 36.62 30.75
N LEU A 53 2.49 36.57 29.55
CA LEU A 53 3.13 35.36 29.05
C LEU A 53 4.50 35.27 29.71
N LYS A 54 4.77 34.17 30.41
CA LYS A 54 6.10 33.86 30.95
C LYS A 54 6.69 32.69 30.18
N LEU A 55 7.70 33.00 29.36
CA LEU A 55 8.60 31.99 28.80
C LEU A 55 9.84 31.93 29.70
N THR A 56 10.03 30.81 30.38
CA THR A 56 11.27 30.54 31.12
C THR A 56 12.13 29.61 30.29
N ILE A 57 13.33 30.06 29.95
CA ILE A 57 14.35 29.23 29.29
C ILE A 57 15.42 28.97 30.34
N ASP A 58 15.56 27.73 30.82
CA ASP A 58 16.71 27.33 31.63
C ASP A 58 17.66 26.43 30.85
N ARG A 59 18.95 26.58 31.14
CA ARG A 59 20.04 25.85 30.52
C ARG A 59 20.73 25.03 31.59
N ASN A 60 20.46 23.73 31.58
CA ASN A 60 21.33 22.74 32.22
C ASN A 60 22.50 22.42 31.28
N GLU A 61 23.49 21.63 31.71
CA GLU A 61 24.73 21.44 30.95
C GLU A 61 24.53 20.72 29.59
N GLU A 62 23.42 20.01 29.39
CA GLU A 62 23.09 19.32 28.13
C GLU A 62 21.70 19.64 27.52
N ASN A 63 20.77 20.25 28.28
CA ASN A 63 19.36 20.39 27.91
C ASN A 63 18.84 21.84 28.03
N ILE A 64 17.86 22.19 27.19
CA ILE A 64 17.09 23.43 27.28
C ILE A 64 15.65 23.13 27.72
N VAL A 65 15.25 23.74 28.83
CA VAL A 65 13.88 23.65 29.38
C VAL A 65 13.10 24.89 28.95
N MET A 66 12.01 24.70 28.21
CA MET A 66 11.00 25.73 27.93
C MET A 66 9.75 25.51 28.79
N ILE A 67 9.56 26.42 29.75
CA ILE A 67 8.32 26.50 30.52
C ILE A 67 7.47 27.62 29.92
N ALA A 68 6.32 27.26 29.34
CA ALA A 68 5.31 28.18 28.86
C ALA A 68 4.12 28.17 29.83
N ARG A 69 4.04 29.18 30.72
CA ARG A 69 2.86 29.34 31.59
C ARG A 69 1.89 30.36 31.03
N ALA A 70 0.63 29.95 30.92
CA ALA A 70 -0.51 30.84 30.77
C ALA A 70 -1.02 31.21 32.17
N LEU A 71 -0.55 32.32 32.72
CA LEU A 71 -0.94 32.74 34.08
C LEU A 71 -2.44 33.06 34.16
N GLU A 72 -3.09 32.60 35.23
CA GLU A 72 -4.54 32.68 35.45
C GLU A 72 -5.10 34.09 35.19
N GLY A 73 -6.08 34.17 34.28
CA GLY A 73 -6.70 35.45 33.92
C GLY A 73 -7.46 35.41 32.60
N ASN A 74 -8.68 34.86 32.63
CA ASN A 74 -9.72 34.84 31.59
C ASN A 74 -9.25 35.09 30.14
N THR A 75 -9.19 33.99 29.36
CA THR A 75 -9.24 33.94 27.88
C THR A 75 -8.30 34.87 27.11
N LEU A 76 -7.02 34.51 27.06
CA LEU A 76 -6.23 34.78 25.84
C LEU A 76 -6.99 34.14 24.66
N ASN A 77 -7.20 34.87 23.57
CA ASN A 77 -7.87 34.29 22.41
C ASN A 77 -6.87 33.28 21.83
N HIS A 78 -7.12 31.97 21.97
CA HIS A 78 -6.08 30.93 21.81
C HIS A 78 -5.37 30.97 20.44
N VAL A 79 -6.11 31.33 19.39
CA VAL A 79 -5.62 31.69 18.05
C VAL A 79 -4.38 32.59 18.09
N THR A 80 -4.34 33.56 19.00
CA THR A 80 -3.22 34.51 19.15
C THR A 80 -1.99 33.88 19.83
N PHE A 81 -2.16 32.90 20.73
CA PHE A 81 -1.03 32.22 21.37
C PHE A 81 -0.28 31.34 20.35
N THR A 82 -1.00 30.46 19.65
CA THR A 82 -0.41 29.55 18.68
C THR A 82 0.17 30.29 17.49
N GLN A 83 -0.49 31.35 16.99
CA GLN A 83 0.09 32.21 15.95
C GLN A 83 1.35 32.95 16.40
N VAL A 84 1.47 33.32 17.68
CA VAL A 84 2.70 33.93 18.23
C VAL A 84 3.80 32.89 18.33
N LEU A 85 3.50 31.70 18.85
CA LEU A 85 4.48 30.63 19.02
C LEU A 85 5.00 30.15 17.67
N MET A 86 4.12 29.86 16.70
CA MET A 86 4.49 29.47 15.33
C MET A 86 5.34 30.52 14.61
N LYS A 87 5.11 31.82 14.86
CA LYS A 87 5.97 32.90 14.35
C LYS A 87 7.35 32.97 15.03
N LEU A 88 7.46 32.47 16.25
CA LEU A 88 8.70 32.44 17.03
C LEU A 88 9.52 31.17 16.79
N ILE A 89 8.91 30.05 16.38
CA ILE A 89 9.61 28.76 16.13
C ILE A 89 10.89 28.93 15.29
N PRO A 90 10.92 29.67 14.15
CA PRO A 90 12.15 29.82 13.38
C PRO A 90 13.28 30.54 14.13
N ASP A 91 12.96 31.49 15.02
CA ASP A 91 13.97 32.24 15.78
C ASP A 91 14.34 31.56 17.10
N ILE A 92 13.41 30.78 17.69
CA ILE A 92 13.70 29.80 18.74
C ILE A 92 14.70 28.78 18.19
N ALA A 93 14.40 28.14 17.06
CA ALA A 93 15.23 27.06 16.52
C ALA A 93 16.62 27.54 16.07
N LYS A 94 16.75 28.72 15.42
CA LYS A 94 18.07 29.35 15.18
C LYS A 94 18.88 29.55 16.45
N CYS A 95 18.21 29.90 17.55
CA CYS A 95 18.87 30.09 18.84
C CYS A 95 19.28 28.74 19.46
N LEU A 96 18.43 27.72 19.37
CA LEU A 96 18.74 26.35 19.83
C LEU A 96 19.94 25.76 19.07
N ILE A 97 19.99 25.95 17.74
CA ILE A 97 21.13 25.58 16.88
C ILE A 97 22.40 26.31 17.33
N GLY A 98 22.32 27.64 17.49
CA GLY A 98 23.46 28.46 17.96
C GLY A 98 23.96 28.09 19.36
N MET A 99 23.12 27.45 20.18
CA MET A 99 23.45 27.00 21.54
C MET A 99 23.95 25.55 21.60
N GLN A 100 23.96 24.80 20.49
CA GLN A 100 24.33 23.38 20.40
C GLN A 100 23.53 22.48 21.37
N SER A 101 22.26 22.80 21.64
CA SER A 101 21.40 21.90 22.42
C SER A 101 21.13 20.60 21.65
N LYS A 102 20.83 19.51 22.35
CA LYS A 102 20.38 18.24 21.74
C LYS A 102 18.91 17.93 22.05
N SER A 103 18.30 18.71 22.92
CA SER A 103 16.92 18.52 23.36
C SER A 103 16.22 19.85 23.64
N VAL A 104 14.89 19.78 23.64
CA VAL A 104 13.95 20.82 24.08
C VAL A 104 12.89 20.13 24.92
N THR A 105 12.80 20.47 26.20
CA THR A 105 11.68 20.01 27.05
C THR A 105 10.60 21.08 27.10
N ILE A 106 9.40 20.75 26.62
CA ILE A 106 8.19 21.58 26.65
C ILE A 106 7.35 21.17 27.86
N TYR A 107 7.15 22.09 28.79
CA TYR A 107 6.20 21.90 29.89
C TYR A 107 4.86 22.55 29.56
N LEU A 108 3.82 21.71 29.44
CA LEU A 108 2.42 22.11 29.32
C LEU A 108 1.77 21.97 30.71
N GLU A 109 1.18 23.05 31.21
CA GLU A 109 0.51 23.03 32.52
C GLU A 109 -0.78 22.18 32.45
N LYS A 110 -1.58 22.39 31.39
CA LYS A 110 -2.83 21.67 31.10
C LYS A 110 -3.17 21.77 29.60
N VAL A 111 -3.98 20.84 29.10
CA VAL A 111 -4.68 20.97 27.80
C VAL A 111 -6.18 21.06 28.06
N GLU A 112 -6.81 22.17 27.67
CA GLU A 112 -8.17 22.55 28.07
C GLU A 112 -9.26 22.21 27.04
N ASN A 113 -8.90 21.88 25.79
CA ASN A 113 -9.85 21.52 24.74
C ASN A 113 -9.17 20.85 23.52
N ALA A 114 -9.99 20.25 22.65
CA ALA A 114 -9.55 19.59 21.42
C ALA A 114 -8.74 20.49 20.46
N GLN A 115 -9.07 21.78 20.36
CA GLN A 115 -8.36 22.72 19.49
C GLN A 115 -6.91 22.91 19.96
N GLN A 116 -6.71 23.05 21.29
CA GLN A 116 -5.37 23.07 21.87
C GLN A 116 -4.58 21.78 21.61
N CYS A 117 -5.23 20.61 21.57
CA CYS A 117 -4.55 19.34 21.22
C CYS A 117 -3.89 19.42 19.83
N HIS A 118 -4.63 19.86 18.82
CA HIS A 118 -4.07 20.00 17.46
C HIS A 118 -3.01 21.11 17.38
N GLU A 119 -3.25 22.27 18.01
CA GLU A 119 -2.33 23.40 17.98
C GLU A 119 -0.99 23.11 18.68
N PHE A 120 -1.00 22.45 19.85
CA PHE A 120 0.23 22.03 20.51
C PHE A 120 0.96 20.94 19.73
N ALA A 121 0.23 20.03 19.08
CA ALA A 121 0.85 19.03 18.22
C ALA A 121 1.52 19.68 17.00
N ASP A 122 0.88 20.64 16.33
CA ASP A 122 1.50 21.39 15.23
C ASP A 122 2.79 22.12 15.66
N VAL A 123 2.81 22.71 16.86
CA VAL A 123 4.01 23.30 17.46
C VAL A 123 5.13 22.27 17.66
N ILE A 124 4.82 21.09 18.22
CA ILE A 124 5.79 20.03 18.47
C ILE A 124 6.41 19.53 17.15
N PHE A 125 5.58 19.30 16.13
CA PHE A 125 6.05 18.87 14.81
C PHE A 125 6.81 19.98 14.06
N ALA A 126 6.45 21.25 14.24
CA ALA A 126 7.18 22.38 13.67
C ALA A 126 8.51 22.68 14.38
N LEU A 127 8.65 22.37 15.67
CA LEU A 127 9.95 22.41 16.35
C LEU A 127 10.85 21.27 15.89
N LYS A 128 10.27 20.10 15.63
CA LYS A 128 10.95 18.89 15.14
C LYS A 128 11.39 18.97 13.67
N SER A 129 10.80 19.86 12.86
CA SER A 129 11.24 20.11 11.48
C SER A 129 12.53 20.91 11.36
N VAL A 130 13.13 21.31 12.48
CA VAL A 130 14.43 21.99 12.53
C VAL A 130 15.45 21.10 13.26
N ASP A 131 16.51 20.70 12.55
CA ASP A 131 17.74 20.01 12.97
C ASP A 131 17.75 19.24 14.31
N ASP A 132 17.68 17.90 14.24
CA ASP A 132 18.19 16.91 15.23
C ASP A 132 17.87 17.12 16.74
N PHE A 133 16.86 17.92 17.12
CA PHE A 133 16.42 18.04 18.52
C PHE A 133 15.50 16.90 18.97
N ALA A 134 15.80 16.30 20.12
CA ALA A 134 14.79 15.56 20.89
C ALA A 134 13.77 16.56 21.49
N VAL A 135 12.47 16.32 21.32
CA VAL A 135 11.41 17.16 21.91
C VAL A 135 10.68 16.35 22.98
N ASP A 136 10.99 16.62 24.25
CA ASP A 136 10.30 16.03 25.39
C ASP A 136 9.07 16.88 25.74
N VAL A 137 7.91 16.27 26.01
CA VAL A 137 6.66 17.00 26.31
C VAL A 137 6.06 16.51 27.61
N THR A 138 6.19 17.30 28.67
CA THR A 138 5.66 17.02 30.00
C THR A 138 4.34 17.77 30.20
N ILE A 139 3.29 17.07 30.64
CA ILE A 139 1.98 17.66 30.94
C ILE A 139 1.77 17.57 32.45
N GLN A 140 1.66 18.71 33.15
CA GLN A 140 1.61 18.71 34.62
C GLN A 140 0.24 18.27 35.17
N GLU A 141 -0.86 18.77 34.61
CA GLU A 141 -2.23 18.34 34.96
C GLU A 141 -2.87 17.48 33.87
N HIS A 142 -3.28 16.27 34.24
CA HIS A 142 -4.19 15.47 33.41
C HIS A 142 -5.57 16.13 33.29
N SER A 143 -6.09 16.17 32.07
CA SER A 143 -7.46 16.55 31.75
C SER A 143 -8.13 15.47 30.90
N GLU A 144 -9.45 15.59 30.69
CA GLU A 144 -10.17 14.73 29.73
C GLU A 144 -9.61 14.83 28.29
N HIS A 145 -8.92 15.93 27.97
CA HIS A 145 -8.30 16.16 26.67
C HIS A 145 -6.87 15.62 26.55
N THR A 146 -6.22 15.19 27.64
CA THR A 146 -4.86 14.59 27.55
C THR A 146 -4.84 13.33 26.68
N SER A 147 -5.87 12.47 26.78
CA SER A 147 -5.99 11.28 25.93
C SER A 147 -6.12 11.64 24.45
N LEU A 148 -6.99 12.61 24.13
CA LEU A 148 -7.15 13.15 22.78
C LEU A 148 -5.85 13.77 22.24
N PHE A 149 -5.09 14.48 23.08
CA PHE A 149 -3.79 15.05 22.69
C PHE A 149 -2.78 13.96 22.31
N LEU A 150 -2.69 12.89 23.10
CA LEU A 150 -1.84 11.73 22.76
C LEU A 150 -2.29 11.06 21.46
N SER A 151 -3.59 10.92 21.21
CA SER A 151 -4.12 10.40 19.94
C SER A 151 -3.73 11.29 18.74
N VAL A 152 -3.86 12.61 18.86
CA VAL A 152 -3.48 13.56 17.80
C VAL A 152 -1.97 13.57 17.54
N LEU A 153 -1.15 13.40 18.58
CA LEU A 153 0.30 13.23 18.43
C LEU A 153 0.65 11.92 17.71
N ALA A 154 -0.05 10.82 18.02
CA ALA A 154 0.15 9.53 17.37
C ALA A 154 -0.26 9.57 15.88
N GLU A 155 -1.40 10.21 15.56
CA GLU A 155 -1.88 10.41 14.18
C GLU A 155 -0.86 11.22 13.34
N LYS A 156 -0.39 12.36 13.86
CA LYS A 156 0.63 13.18 13.19
C LYS A 156 1.99 12.47 13.10
N ALA A 157 2.34 11.64 14.09
CA ALA A 157 3.56 10.84 14.04
C ALA A 157 3.49 9.78 12.94
N HIS A 158 2.35 9.11 12.80
CA HIS A 158 2.09 8.17 11.72
C HIS A 158 2.17 8.86 10.34
N LYS A 159 1.56 10.04 10.17
CA LYS A 159 1.69 10.83 8.94
C LYS A 159 3.14 11.20 8.63
N LEU A 160 3.92 11.65 9.62
CA LEU A 160 5.34 11.96 9.43
C LEU A 160 6.18 10.72 9.07
N ILE A 161 5.87 9.55 9.63
CA ILE A 161 6.53 8.28 9.25
C ILE A 161 6.24 7.94 7.79
N VAL A 162 4.98 8.08 7.35
CA VAL A 162 4.59 7.95 5.94
C VAL A 162 5.37 8.93 5.06
N ASP A 163 5.46 10.21 5.44
CA ASP A 163 6.20 11.23 4.69
C ASP A 163 7.70 10.89 4.59
N ILE A 164 8.34 10.35 5.65
CA ILE A 164 9.75 9.94 5.62
C ILE A 164 9.99 8.72 4.72
N HIS A 165 8.99 7.85 4.51
CA HIS A 165 9.09 6.81 3.48
C HIS A 165 9.16 7.36 2.04
N HIS A 166 8.91 8.66 1.82
CA HIS A 166 9.10 9.32 0.51
C HIS A 166 10.54 9.82 0.28
N TRP A 167 11.42 9.80 1.29
CA TRP A 167 12.83 10.16 1.12
C TRP A 167 13.57 9.19 0.19
N ASP A 168 14.52 9.72 -0.59
CA ASP A 168 15.37 8.91 -1.47
C ASP A 168 16.45 8.11 -0.70
N GLU A 169 17.18 7.24 -1.39
CA GLU A 169 18.21 6.41 -0.75
C GLU A 169 19.37 7.24 -0.18
N SER A 170 19.74 8.36 -0.80
CA SER A 170 20.76 9.28 -0.29
C SER A 170 20.29 9.98 0.97
N GLU A 171 19.06 10.51 0.98
CA GLU A 171 18.43 11.16 2.13
C GLU A 171 18.28 10.19 3.32
N ARG A 172 17.85 8.94 3.06
CA ARG A 172 17.78 7.88 4.07
C ARG A 172 19.17 7.48 4.59
N LEU A 173 20.17 7.38 3.71
CA LEU A 173 21.53 7.01 4.08
C LEU A 173 22.26 8.14 4.83
N GLU A 174 21.97 9.39 4.52
CA GLU A 174 22.44 10.56 5.26
C GLU A 174 21.75 10.66 6.63
N ALA A 175 20.45 10.38 6.71
CA ALA A 175 19.71 10.26 7.96
C ALA A 175 20.19 9.12 8.88
N SER A 176 20.63 7.99 8.31
CA SER A 176 21.19 6.89 9.10
C SER A 176 22.58 7.22 9.63
N LYS A 177 23.40 7.93 8.83
CA LYS A 177 24.75 8.41 9.23
C LYS A 177 24.70 9.48 10.32
N SER A 178 23.70 10.37 10.33
CA SER A 178 23.61 11.48 11.29
C SER A 178 23.20 11.06 12.72
N ARG A 179 22.94 9.76 12.97
CA ARG A 179 22.38 9.26 14.24
C ARG A 179 21.04 9.93 14.60
N ARG A 180 20.13 10.13 13.63
CA ARG A 180 18.73 10.50 13.87
C ARG A 180 17.97 9.41 14.65
N ARG A 181 18.28 9.30 15.94
CA ARG A 181 17.55 8.51 16.93
C ARG A 181 16.34 9.30 17.34
N LEU A 182 15.18 8.63 17.45
CA LEU A 182 13.95 9.37 17.66
C LEU A 182 12.96 8.64 18.60
N LEU A 183 12.89 7.29 18.58
CA LEU A 183 12.40 6.27 19.58
C LEU A 183 11.04 6.51 20.33
N PHE A 184 10.02 5.63 20.27
CA PHE A 184 8.74 5.81 21.01
C PHE A 184 8.65 5.11 22.39
N HIS A 185 8.21 5.84 23.42
CA HIS A 185 7.73 5.30 24.70
C HIS A 185 6.70 6.28 25.29
N VAL A 186 5.58 5.79 25.83
CA VAL A 186 4.57 6.60 26.55
C VAL A 186 4.35 5.93 27.90
N ASP A 187 5.12 6.36 28.90
CA ASP A 187 5.15 5.74 30.22
C ASP A 187 4.40 6.63 31.22
N ALA A 188 3.09 6.38 31.36
CA ALA A 188 2.23 7.08 32.32
C ALA A 188 2.34 6.42 33.71
N LYS A 189 3.44 6.70 34.42
CA LYS A 189 3.62 6.20 35.79
C LYS A 189 2.78 7.01 36.78
N PRO A 190 1.87 6.39 37.56
CA PRO A 190 1.34 7.01 38.75
C PRO A 190 2.45 7.05 39.81
N THR A 191 3.04 8.22 40.01
CA THR A 191 3.81 8.49 41.23
C THR A 191 2.85 8.94 42.32
N ASP A 192 3.01 8.43 43.54
CA ASP A 192 2.17 8.82 44.70
C ASP A 192 2.40 10.27 45.17
N GLU A 193 3.19 11.05 44.43
CA GLU A 193 3.39 12.49 44.59
C GLU A 193 3.21 13.23 43.25
N VAL A 194 2.05 13.90 43.11
CA VAL A 194 1.64 15.12 42.35
C VAL A 194 2.18 15.43 40.92
N GLU A 195 3.23 14.82 40.40
CA GLU A 195 3.75 15.08 39.04
C GLU A 195 3.72 13.84 38.13
N THR A 196 2.65 13.68 37.35
CA THR A 196 2.59 12.72 36.24
C THR A 196 3.43 13.21 35.06
N SER A 197 4.69 12.79 34.99
CA SER A 197 5.55 13.09 33.85
C SER A 197 5.21 12.18 32.67
N CYS A 198 4.49 12.69 31.67
CA CYS A 198 4.53 12.06 30.35
C CYS A 198 5.87 12.40 29.68
N SER A 199 6.47 11.41 29.02
CA SER A 199 7.54 11.63 28.04
C SER A 199 7.09 11.05 26.71
N VAL A 200 7.41 11.74 25.61
CA VAL A 200 7.03 11.31 24.25
C VAL A 200 8.23 11.54 23.34
N ALA A 201 9.03 10.50 23.19
CA ALA A 201 9.98 10.40 22.08
C ALA A 201 9.26 9.74 20.87
N PHE A 202 9.76 9.87 19.63
CA PHE A 202 9.05 9.57 18.37
C PHE A 202 9.94 9.02 17.22
N LYS A 203 10.07 7.69 17.02
CA LYS A 203 11.01 7.03 16.07
C LYS A 203 10.79 7.30 14.57
N VAL A 204 11.90 7.36 13.79
CA VAL A 204 11.92 7.00 12.36
C VAL A 204 12.30 5.53 12.27
N VAL A 205 11.38 4.72 11.76
CA VAL A 205 11.53 3.26 11.66
C VAL A 205 11.93 2.94 10.22
N THR A 206 13.03 2.20 10.00
CA THR A 206 13.35 1.75 8.64
C THR A 206 12.38 0.66 8.21
N PHE A 207 12.25 0.40 6.90
CA PHE A 207 11.45 -0.72 6.38
C PHE A 207 11.72 -2.03 7.14
N GLN A 208 13.01 -2.35 7.32
CA GLN A 208 13.47 -3.53 8.05
C GLN A 208 13.00 -3.55 9.51
N GLU A 209 13.04 -2.41 10.21
CA GLU A 209 12.58 -2.34 11.60
C GLU A 209 11.05 -2.43 11.72
N THR A 210 10.29 -1.89 10.77
CA THR A 210 8.80 -2.02 10.74
C THR A 210 8.41 -3.48 10.50
N PHE A 211 9.09 -4.15 9.57
CA PHE A 211 8.91 -5.58 9.31
C PHE A 211 9.31 -6.42 10.51
N VAL A 212 10.46 -6.17 11.14
CA VAL A 212 10.87 -6.87 12.38
C VAL A 212 9.83 -6.70 13.49
N ALA A 213 9.25 -5.52 13.66
CA ALA A 213 8.17 -5.31 14.63
C ALA A 213 6.88 -6.05 14.28
N HIS A 214 6.56 -6.24 12.99
CA HIS A 214 5.43 -7.06 12.56
C HIS A 214 5.70 -8.53 12.83
N ILE A 215 6.85 -9.05 12.37
CA ILE A 215 7.34 -10.42 12.61
C ILE A 215 7.23 -10.77 14.10
N ASP A 216 7.80 -9.95 14.99
CA ASP A 216 7.81 -10.18 16.43
C ASP A 216 6.41 -10.06 17.10
N SER A 217 5.38 -9.71 16.32
CA SER A 217 3.98 -9.66 16.72
C SER A 217 3.07 -10.66 16.00
N THR A 218 3.58 -11.39 14.99
CA THR A 218 2.78 -12.32 14.17
C THR A 218 2.24 -13.51 14.97
N GLY A 219 3.03 -14.05 15.90
CA GLY A 219 2.79 -15.39 16.45
C GLY A 219 3.07 -16.51 15.43
N GLU A 220 4.01 -16.27 14.51
CA GLU A 220 4.51 -17.26 13.54
C GLU A 220 4.88 -18.60 14.21
N GLU A 221 5.39 -18.57 15.44
CA GLU A 221 5.75 -19.77 16.22
C GLU A 221 4.53 -20.68 16.44
N ALA A 222 3.39 -20.10 16.82
CA ALA A 222 2.15 -20.83 17.06
C ALA A 222 1.53 -21.38 15.76
N ALA A 223 1.73 -20.67 14.64
CA ALA A 223 1.22 -21.08 13.33
C ALA A 223 2.08 -22.18 12.68
N LEU A 224 3.39 -22.17 12.93
CA LEU A 224 4.32 -23.24 12.59
C LEU A 224 4.28 -24.43 13.58
N GLY A 225 3.58 -24.29 14.71
CA GLY A 225 3.43 -25.34 15.71
C GLY A 225 4.70 -25.62 16.53
N THR A 226 5.57 -24.61 16.69
CA THR A 226 6.90 -24.72 17.32
C THR A 226 7.02 -23.83 18.56
N GLU A 227 7.96 -24.17 19.45
CA GLU A 227 8.44 -23.27 20.53
C GLU A 227 9.68 -22.44 20.10
N ALA A 228 10.21 -22.69 18.89
CA ALA A 228 11.31 -21.93 18.32
C ALA A 228 10.86 -20.52 17.92
N HIS A 229 11.73 -19.53 18.12
CA HIS A 229 11.47 -18.12 17.81
C HIS A 229 12.58 -17.53 16.94
N LEU A 230 12.30 -16.40 16.28
CA LEU A 230 13.26 -15.74 15.40
C LEU A 230 14.30 -14.92 16.19
N GLY A 231 15.55 -15.39 16.11
CA GLY A 231 16.73 -14.84 16.75
C GLY A 231 17.22 -13.49 16.21
N PRO A 232 18.29 -12.94 16.82
CA PRO A 232 18.75 -11.59 16.56
C PRO A 232 19.46 -11.42 15.20
N ASN A 233 19.79 -12.50 14.49
CA ASN A 233 20.43 -12.46 13.17
C ASN A 233 19.42 -12.57 12.02
N LYS A 234 18.10 -12.58 12.30
CA LYS A 234 17.06 -12.51 11.28
C LYS A 234 17.25 -11.27 10.40
N ALA A 235 17.08 -11.44 9.09
CA ALA A 235 17.25 -10.37 8.11
C ALA A 235 15.99 -10.21 7.26
N VAL A 236 15.72 -8.98 6.81
CA VAL A 236 14.58 -8.69 5.92
C VAL A 236 15.09 -7.91 4.70
N GLN A 237 14.71 -8.37 3.52
CA GLN A 237 14.96 -7.72 2.24
C GLN A 237 13.62 -7.33 1.60
N ASP A 238 13.46 -6.09 1.15
CA ASP A 238 12.31 -5.74 0.31
C ASP A 238 12.46 -6.42 -1.07
N ILE A 239 11.47 -7.24 -1.43
CA ILE A 239 11.37 -7.89 -2.74
C ILE A 239 10.15 -7.38 -3.54
N GLY A 240 9.31 -6.54 -2.93
CA GLY A 240 8.16 -5.90 -3.56
C GLY A 240 8.52 -4.61 -4.30
N GLU A 241 9.56 -3.88 -3.87
CA GLU A 241 9.95 -2.61 -4.50
C GLU A 241 10.24 -2.76 -6.00
N GLY A 242 9.46 -2.03 -6.82
CA GLY A 242 9.54 -2.05 -8.28
C GLY A 242 8.74 -3.18 -8.95
N ASN A 243 8.28 -4.19 -8.20
CA ASN A 243 7.55 -5.35 -8.70
C ASN A 243 6.04 -5.31 -8.36
N GLY A 244 5.66 -4.68 -7.24
CA GLY A 244 4.28 -4.61 -6.75
C GLY A 244 3.76 -3.20 -6.53
N TYR A 245 2.42 -3.06 -6.54
CA TYR A 245 1.72 -1.78 -6.30
C TYR A 245 0.84 -1.81 -5.04
N ALA A 246 0.23 -2.97 -4.75
CA ALA A 246 -0.82 -3.17 -3.74
C ALA A 246 -0.31 -3.53 -2.33
N SER A 247 0.98 -3.85 -2.19
CA SER A 247 1.57 -4.39 -0.97
C SER A 247 3.08 -4.15 -0.93
N ILE A 248 3.65 -4.25 0.27
CA ILE A 248 5.09 -4.36 0.47
C ILE A 248 5.40 -5.81 0.87
N CYS A 249 6.42 -6.40 0.24
CA CYS A 249 6.78 -7.80 0.40
C CYS A 249 8.21 -7.90 0.94
N GLY A 250 8.35 -8.42 2.16
CA GLY A 250 9.65 -8.67 2.79
C GLY A 250 10.03 -10.14 2.69
N LEU A 251 11.16 -10.44 2.05
CA LEU A 251 11.83 -11.72 2.18
C LEU A 251 12.57 -11.76 3.52
N ILE A 252 12.11 -12.63 4.41
CA ILE A 252 12.71 -12.84 5.73
C ILE A 252 13.67 -14.02 5.62
N THR A 253 14.91 -13.84 6.08
CA THR A 253 15.84 -14.93 6.37
C THR A 253 15.75 -15.26 7.85
N CYS A 254 15.36 -16.49 8.14
CA CYS A 254 15.00 -16.93 9.48
C CYS A 254 16.24 -17.40 10.27
N ASP A 255 16.36 -16.93 11.52
CA ASP A 255 17.42 -17.28 12.47
C ASP A 255 16.79 -18.04 13.65
N TRP A 256 16.30 -19.27 13.42
CA TRP A 256 15.52 -20.00 14.43
C TRP A 256 16.35 -20.35 15.67
N ILE A 257 15.89 -19.92 16.84
CA ILE A 257 16.46 -20.24 18.15
C ILE A 257 15.47 -21.11 18.92
N GLY A 258 15.97 -22.20 19.50
CA GLY A 258 15.17 -23.13 20.31
C GLY A 258 14.53 -24.27 19.51
N ALA A 259 14.74 -24.33 18.19
CA ALA A 259 14.24 -25.41 17.36
C ALA A 259 14.80 -26.78 17.79
N ALA A 260 13.94 -27.79 17.79
CA ALA A 260 14.33 -29.18 18.04
C ALA A 260 15.11 -29.76 16.84
N GLU A 261 15.89 -30.82 17.06
CA GLU A 261 16.69 -31.45 16.00
C GLU A 261 15.85 -32.08 14.87
N ASP A 262 14.56 -32.32 15.12
CA ASP A 262 13.58 -32.91 14.19
C ASP A 262 12.56 -31.91 13.61
N GLU A 263 12.64 -30.61 13.95
CA GLU A 263 11.78 -29.57 13.37
C GLU A 263 12.32 -29.05 12.02
N ASP A 264 11.56 -29.26 10.94
CA ASP A 264 11.87 -28.73 9.60
C ASP A 264 11.29 -27.32 9.40
N LEU A 265 11.89 -26.33 10.07
CA LEU A 265 11.44 -24.92 10.01
C LEU A 265 11.96 -24.20 8.75
N PRO A 266 11.15 -23.31 8.14
CA PRO A 266 11.53 -22.63 6.91
C PRO A 266 12.73 -21.70 7.12
N LYS A 267 13.75 -21.82 6.27
CA LYS A 267 14.94 -20.93 6.31
C LYS A 267 14.64 -19.53 5.77
N ARG A 268 13.62 -19.42 4.92
CA ARG A 268 13.14 -18.18 4.33
C ARG A 268 11.63 -18.20 4.17
N VAL A 269 11.00 -17.06 4.43
CA VAL A 269 9.56 -16.83 4.25
C VAL A 269 9.32 -15.47 3.63
N VAL A 270 8.16 -15.27 2.98
CA VAL A 270 7.74 -13.98 2.42
C VAL A 270 6.60 -13.44 3.26
N LEU A 271 6.81 -12.31 3.93
CA LEU A 271 5.75 -11.57 4.59
C LEU A 271 5.22 -10.49 3.63
N LYS A 272 3.95 -10.57 3.26
CA LYS A 272 3.23 -9.58 2.45
C LYS A 272 2.31 -8.76 3.36
N ILE A 273 2.42 -7.44 3.27
CA ILE A 273 1.62 -6.47 4.01
C ILE A 273 0.96 -5.52 2.99
N PRO A 274 -0.38 -5.41 2.94
CA PRO A 274 -1.07 -4.53 1.99
C PRO A 274 -0.80 -3.06 2.30
N SER A 275 -0.61 -2.26 1.27
CA SER A 275 -0.25 -0.84 1.40
C SER A 275 -0.41 -0.11 0.08
N ALA A 276 -1.05 1.07 0.07
CA ALA A 276 -1.06 1.93 -1.11
C ALA A 276 0.26 2.70 -1.33
N LEU A 277 1.24 2.61 -0.42
CA LEU A 277 2.48 3.39 -0.51
C LEU A 277 3.28 3.14 -1.81
N PRO A 278 3.46 1.91 -2.31
CA PRO A 278 4.15 1.68 -3.58
C PRO A 278 3.38 2.30 -4.77
N PHE A 279 2.05 2.18 -4.78
CA PHE A 279 1.21 2.78 -5.82
C PHE A 279 1.20 4.32 -5.76
N ARG A 280 1.20 4.91 -4.56
CA ARG A 280 1.34 6.35 -4.34
C ARG A 280 2.69 6.87 -4.80
N LYS A 281 3.79 6.19 -4.42
CA LYS A 281 5.16 6.51 -4.88
C LYS A 281 5.25 6.47 -6.42
N LEU A 282 4.64 5.47 -7.07
CA LEU A 282 4.56 5.43 -8.53
C LEU A 282 3.73 6.62 -9.07
N ASN A 283 2.51 6.84 -8.58
CA ASN A 283 1.63 7.91 -9.04
C ASN A 283 2.26 9.30 -8.91
N ASP A 284 2.92 9.58 -7.79
CA ASP A 284 3.56 10.87 -7.52
C ASP A 284 4.84 11.08 -8.35
N SER A 285 5.42 10.01 -8.92
CA SER A 285 6.49 10.07 -9.92
C SER A 285 6.01 10.35 -11.35
N LEU A 286 4.69 10.27 -11.61
CA LEU A 286 4.12 10.53 -12.93
C LEU A 286 3.90 12.04 -13.15
N PRO A 287 4.15 12.57 -14.37
CA PRO A 287 3.82 13.94 -14.74
C PRO A 287 2.34 14.26 -14.54
N GLU A 288 2.04 15.55 -14.30
CA GLU A 288 0.66 16.04 -14.22
C GLU A 288 -0.12 15.74 -15.52
N GLY A 289 -1.37 15.27 -15.42
CA GLY A 289 -2.14 14.75 -16.55
C GLY A 289 -1.72 13.36 -17.05
N GLN A 290 -0.72 12.71 -16.42
CA GLN A 290 -0.39 11.28 -16.60
C GLN A 290 -0.57 10.47 -15.30
N LYS A 291 -1.00 11.10 -14.21
CA LYS A 291 -1.28 10.41 -12.95
C LYS A 291 -2.45 9.43 -13.12
N MET A 292 -2.31 8.25 -12.55
CA MET A 292 -3.36 7.23 -12.55
C MET A 292 -4.49 7.61 -11.58
N ILE A 293 -4.15 8.34 -10.52
CA ILE A 293 -5.09 8.94 -9.57
C ILE A 293 -4.77 10.43 -9.46
N GLU A 294 -5.71 11.27 -9.91
CA GLU A 294 -5.75 12.70 -9.62
C GLU A 294 -6.70 12.93 -8.44
N GLY A 295 -6.15 13.32 -7.28
CA GLY A 295 -6.95 13.39 -6.05
C GLY A 295 -6.22 13.92 -4.82
N ASN A 296 -6.97 14.00 -3.72
CA ASN A 296 -6.47 14.35 -2.39
C ASN A 296 -6.28 13.10 -1.52
N ASP A 297 -5.84 13.27 -0.27
CA ASP A 297 -5.60 12.18 0.69
C ASP A 297 -6.84 11.26 0.91
N ALA A 298 -8.07 11.71 0.61
CA ALA A 298 -9.26 10.86 0.76
C ALA A 298 -9.38 9.75 -0.31
N ILE A 299 -8.85 9.95 -1.51
CA ILE A 299 -8.79 8.88 -2.52
C ILE A 299 -7.77 7.82 -2.11
N TRP A 300 -6.66 8.24 -1.48
CA TRP A 300 -5.67 7.32 -0.93
C TRP A 300 -6.21 6.50 0.25
N GLU A 301 -6.94 7.11 1.19
CA GLU A 301 -7.63 6.38 2.27
C GLU A 301 -8.68 5.36 1.72
N MET A 302 -9.40 5.72 0.65
CA MET A 302 -10.30 4.80 -0.04
C MET A 302 -9.54 3.64 -0.71
N MET A 303 -8.41 3.93 -1.35
CA MET A 303 -7.55 2.91 -1.96
C MET A 303 -6.95 1.97 -0.91
N ASP A 304 -6.42 2.49 0.20
CA ASP A 304 -5.97 1.66 1.33
C ASP A 304 -7.12 0.79 1.87
N GLY A 305 -8.36 1.32 1.91
CA GLY A 305 -9.56 0.52 2.19
C GLY A 305 -9.73 -0.67 1.25
N LYS A 306 -9.58 -0.45 -0.07
CA LYS A 306 -9.65 -1.51 -1.08
C LYS A 306 -8.49 -2.49 -1.03
N LEU A 307 -7.29 -2.03 -0.66
CA LEU A 307 -6.14 -2.92 -0.44
C LEU A 307 -6.32 -3.82 0.79
N ARG A 308 -7.04 -3.37 1.81
CA ARG A 308 -7.47 -4.24 2.93
C ARG A 308 -8.52 -5.27 2.48
N ASP A 309 -9.51 -4.86 1.68
CA ASP A 309 -10.53 -5.78 1.13
C ASP A 309 -9.90 -6.95 0.35
N VAL A 310 -8.99 -6.66 -0.59
CA VAL A 310 -8.34 -7.70 -1.43
C VAL A 310 -7.31 -8.54 -0.67
N HIS A 311 -6.68 -7.98 0.37
CA HIS A 311 -5.85 -8.77 1.30
C HIS A 311 -6.67 -9.82 2.05
N CYS A 312 -7.86 -9.47 2.53
CA CYS A 312 -8.76 -10.44 3.17
C CYS A 312 -9.19 -11.55 2.20
N ILE A 313 -9.41 -11.22 0.91
CA ILE A 313 -9.67 -12.22 -0.15
C ILE A 313 -8.47 -13.17 -0.30
N GLU A 314 -7.23 -12.67 -0.33
CA GLU A 314 -6.05 -13.52 -0.44
C GLU A 314 -5.90 -14.46 0.76
N VAL A 315 -6.05 -13.95 1.99
CA VAL A 315 -6.01 -14.78 3.22
C VAL A 315 -7.08 -15.87 3.19
N ALA A 316 -8.33 -15.51 2.88
CA ALA A 316 -9.45 -16.46 2.75
C ALA A 316 -9.21 -17.50 1.63
N THR A 317 -8.48 -17.14 0.57
CA THR A 317 -8.14 -18.06 -0.52
C THR A 317 -7.14 -19.12 -0.06
N TYR A 318 -6.07 -18.72 0.63
CA TYR A 318 -5.10 -19.69 1.17
C TYR A 318 -5.73 -20.55 2.28
N GLU A 319 -6.61 -20.01 3.13
CA GLU A 319 -7.40 -20.79 4.10
C GLU A 319 -8.37 -21.79 3.44
N PHE A 320 -9.01 -21.40 2.33
CA PHE A 320 -9.87 -22.31 1.59
C PHE A 320 -9.08 -23.51 1.03
N PHE A 321 -7.91 -23.25 0.46
CA PHE A 321 -7.08 -24.24 -0.24
C PHE A 321 -6.15 -25.07 0.67
N GLU A 322 -6.00 -24.71 1.94
CA GLU A 322 -5.07 -25.32 2.91
C GLU A 322 -5.22 -26.84 3.08
N GLU A 323 -6.43 -27.39 2.85
CA GLU A 323 -6.72 -28.82 2.97
C GLU A 323 -6.37 -29.67 1.73
N PHE A 324 -5.87 -29.06 0.64
CA PHE A 324 -5.62 -29.77 -0.63
C PHE A 324 -4.13 -29.87 -0.99
N ASP A 325 -3.67 -31.10 -1.20
CA ASP A 325 -2.26 -31.38 -1.50
C ASP A 325 -1.82 -31.10 -2.95
N GLY A 326 -0.56 -30.67 -3.08
CA GLY A 326 0.15 -30.56 -4.36
C GLY A 326 -0.48 -29.55 -5.32
N LEU A 327 -1.02 -28.46 -4.80
CA LEU A 327 -1.41 -27.28 -5.58
C LEU A 327 -0.17 -26.48 -5.98
N SER A 328 -0.20 -25.83 -7.14
CA SER A 328 0.88 -24.92 -7.57
C SER A 328 0.69 -23.54 -6.91
N MET A 329 0.72 -23.51 -5.58
CA MET A 329 0.63 -22.31 -4.73
C MET A 329 1.71 -22.42 -3.64
N PRO A 330 2.30 -21.30 -3.17
CA PRO A 330 3.16 -21.34 -1.99
C PRO A 330 2.37 -21.80 -0.76
N ARG A 331 2.99 -22.52 0.17
CA ARG A 331 2.36 -22.78 1.47
C ARG A 331 2.13 -21.47 2.24
N LYS A 332 0.95 -21.27 2.79
CA LYS A 332 0.70 -20.24 3.81
C LYS A 332 1.18 -20.79 5.17
N TYR A 333 2.11 -20.11 5.81
CA TYR A 333 2.50 -20.39 7.19
C TYR A 333 1.62 -19.65 8.19
N TYR A 334 1.27 -18.40 7.88
CA TYR A 334 0.42 -17.55 8.72
C TYR A 334 -0.40 -16.60 7.85
N GLY A 335 -1.61 -16.27 8.30
CA GLY A 335 -2.45 -15.25 7.68
C GLY A 335 -3.30 -14.55 8.72
N LYS A 336 -3.40 -13.22 8.61
CA LYS A 336 -4.33 -12.40 9.39
C LYS A 336 -5.08 -11.47 8.44
N ALA A 337 -6.38 -11.66 8.33
CA ALA A 337 -7.31 -10.70 7.75
C ALA A 337 -7.49 -9.48 8.67
N PHE A 338 -8.02 -8.38 8.15
CA PHE A 338 -8.42 -7.22 8.96
C PHE A 338 -9.77 -7.48 9.63
N GLY A 339 -9.87 -7.15 10.92
CA GLY A 339 -11.16 -7.07 11.62
C GLY A 339 -11.96 -5.80 11.27
N ASP A 340 -13.23 -5.76 11.69
CA ASP A 340 -14.11 -4.60 11.51
C ASP A 340 -13.49 -3.31 12.09
N GLY A 341 -13.25 -2.33 11.22
CA GLY A 341 -12.64 -1.05 11.59
C GLY A 341 -11.13 -1.09 11.86
N GLU A 342 -10.48 -2.25 11.74
CA GLU A 342 -9.04 -2.38 11.86
C GLU A 342 -8.34 -1.76 10.63
N LYS A 343 -7.38 -0.86 10.88
CA LYS A 343 -6.62 -0.17 9.82
C LYS A 343 -5.21 -0.74 9.58
N ILE A 344 -4.68 -1.51 10.53
CA ILE A 344 -3.28 -1.98 10.56
C ILE A 344 -3.22 -3.46 10.97
N GLY A 345 -2.17 -4.17 10.58
CA GLY A 345 -1.90 -5.53 11.08
C GLY A 345 -2.64 -6.67 10.36
N GLY A 346 -3.27 -6.43 9.22
CA GLY A 346 -3.52 -7.50 8.25
C GLY A 346 -2.21 -7.82 7.50
N GLN A 347 -1.84 -9.09 7.44
CA GLN A 347 -0.58 -9.56 6.86
C GLN A 347 -0.67 -11.05 6.51
N ILE A 348 0.15 -11.53 5.58
CA ILE A 348 0.22 -12.96 5.22
C ILE A 348 1.68 -13.40 5.04
N CYS A 349 2.04 -14.53 5.66
CA CYS A 349 3.37 -15.12 5.64
C CYS A 349 3.33 -16.41 4.81
N LEU A 350 4.09 -16.42 3.71
CA LEU A 350 4.07 -17.44 2.67
C LEU A 350 5.44 -18.10 2.52
N GLU A 351 5.44 -19.30 1.95
CA GLU A 351 6.62 -20.00 1.46
C GLU A 351 7.41 -19.16 0.45
N TYR A 352 8.71 -19.02 0.68
CA TYR A 352 9.60 -18.49 -0.33
C TYR A 352 9.94 -19.58 -1.34
N MET A 353 9.39 -19.45 -2.56
CA MET A 353 9.64 -20.40 -3.65
C MET A 353 11.12 -20.35 -4.08
N GLU A 354 11.91 -21.28 -3.55
CA GLU A 354 13.34 -21.38 -3.80
C GLU A 354 13.65 -21.57 -5.29
N ASN A 355 14.80 -21.05 -5.73
CA ASN A 355 15.26 -21.02 -7.12
C ASN A 355 14.27 -20.43 -8.16
N SER A 356 13.20 -19.75 -7.74
CA SER A 356 12.20 -19.22 -8.67
C SER A 356 12.50 -17.80 -9.18
N ARG A 357 11.85 -17.44 -10.28
CA ARG A 357 11.73 -16.07 -10.82
C ARG A 357 10.28 -15.83 -11.29
N MET A 358 9.84 -14.58 -11.29
CA MET A 358 8.61 -14.20 -12.00
C MET A 358 8.79 -14.37 -13.51
N MET A 359 7.72 -14.75 -14.21
CA MET A 359 7.64 -14.57 -15.66
C MET A 359 7.55 -13.07 -15.97
N ASN A 360 8.24 -12.60 -17.01
CA ASN A 360 8.14 -11.21 -17.45
C ASN A 360 7.28 -11.10 -18.71
N PHE A 361 6.49 -10.03 -18.83
CA PHE A 361 5.64 -9.81 -20.01
C PHE A 361 6.40 -9.58 -21.32
N HIS A 362 7.62 -9.04 -21.30
CA HIS A 362 8.44 -8.89 -22.52
C HIS A 362 9.03 -10.21 -23.03
N GLU A 363 8.97 -11.29 -22.26
CA GLU A 363 9.43 -12.60 -22.71
C GLU A 363 8.36 -13.28 -23.60
N LYS A 364 8.83 -14.01 -24.62
CA LYS A 364 8.00 -14.97 -25.36
C LYS A 364 8.03 -16.30 -24.60
N HIS A 365 6.98 -16.58 -23.85
CA HIS A 365 6.86 -17.83 -23.09
C HIS A 365 6.47 -19.01 -23.97
N SER A 366 6.86 -20.21 -23.55
CA SER A 366 6.59 -21.42 -24.33
C SER A 366 5.16 -21.91 -24.15
N ILE A 367 4.57 -22.49 -25.21
CA ILE A 367 3.25 -23.12 -25.14
C ILE A 367 3.24 -24.27 -24.10
N GLU A 368 4.35 -24.98 -23.88
CA GLU A 368 4.41 -26.05 -22.87
C GLU A 368 4.34 -25.51 -21.45
N LEU A 369 4.96 -24.37 -21.15
CA LEU A 369 4.78 -23.69 -19.86
C LEU A 369 3.31 -23.28 -19.65
N LEU A 370 2.64 -22.74 -20.68
CA LEU A 370 1.20 -22.48 -20.56
C LEU A 370 0.36 -23.75 -20.39
N LYS A 371 0.78 -24.92 -20.88
CA LYS A 371 0.10 -26.19 -20.53
C LYS A 371 0.32 -26.57 -19.06
N GLN A 372 1.50 -26.32 -18.48
CA GLN A 372 1.72 -26.54 -17.04
C GLN A 372 0.79 -25.65 -16.22
N ILE A 373 0.69 -24.36 -16.57
CA ILE A 373 -0.23 -23.40 -15.95
C ILE A 373 -1.69 -23.83 -16.14
N ALA A 374 -2.10 -24.21 -17.35
CA ALA A 374 -3.44 -24.75 -17.62
C ALA A 374 -3.76 -25.99 -16.75
N ARG A 375 -2.80 -26.90 -16.58
CA ARG A 375 -2.95 -28.08 -15.72
C ARG A 375 -3.08 -27.69 -14.24
N ALA A 376 -2.29 -26.72 -13.76
CA ALA A 376 -2.38 -26.20 -12.39
C ALA A 376 -3.73 -25.52 -12.12
N ILE A 377 -4.17 -24.63 -13.02
CA ILE A 377 -5.50 -23.97 -12.98
C ILE A 377 -6.61 -25.02 -12.91
N GLY A 378 -6.59 -26.03 -13.79
CA GLY A 378 -7.59 -27.10 -13.79
C GLY A 378 -7.65 -27.88 -12.46
N LYS A 379 -6.49 -28.18 -11.86
CA LYS A 379 -6.44 -28.85 -10.55
C LYS A 379 -7.01 -27.97 -9.42
N LEU A 380 -6.64 -26.69 -9.39
CA LEU A 380 -7.16 -25.71 -8.41
C LEU A 380 -8.68 -25.59 -8.50
N GLN A 381 -9.21 -25.49 -9.72
CA GLN A 381 -10.64 -25.44 -9.97
C GLN A 381 -11.36 -26.73 -9.56
N ALA A 382 -10.75 -27.90 -9.80
CA ALA A 382 -11.28 -29.18 -9.30
C ALA A 382 -11.36 -29.22 -7.76
N CYS A 383 -10.34 -28.73 -7.05
CA CYS A 383 -10.39 -28.60 -5.59
C CYS A 383 -11.48 -27.63 -5.13
N SER A 384 -11.68 -26.49 -5.82
CA SER A 384 -12.76 -25.54 -5.52
C SER A 384 -14.18 -26.09 -5.67
N LEU A 385 -14.35 -27.26 -6.31
CA LEU A 385 -15.63 -27.96 -6.44
C LEU A 385 -15.85 -29.02 -5.35
N LYS A 386 -14.78 -29.48 -4.67
CA LYS A 386 -14.87 -30.50 -3.61
C LYS A 386 -15.46 -29.94 -2.30
N LYS A 387 -15.30 -28.64 -2.09
CA LYS A 387 -15.75 -27.89 -0.91
C LYS A 387 -16.44 -26.61 -1.37
N GLU A 388 -17.56 -26.27 -0.75
CA GLU A 388 -18.26 -25.03 -1.08
C GLU A 388 -17.54 -23.82 -0.43
N PRO A 389 -17.21 -22.76 -1.17
CA PRO A 389 -16.62 -21.56 -0.58
C PRO A 389 -17.65 -20.82 0.31
N THR A 390 -17.38 -20.73 1.61
CA THR A 390 -18.28 -20.08 2.60
C THR A 390 -17.75 -18.75 3.16
N ALA A 391 -16.48 -18.41 2.89
CA ALA A 391 -15.89 -17.15 3.34
C ALA A 391 -16.55 -15.97 2.59
N PRO A 392 -17.15 -14.98 3.28
CA PRO A 392 -17.82 -13.85 2.63
C PRO A 392 -16.97 -13.10 1.61
N GLU A 393 -15.66 -13.06 1.83
CA GLU A 393 -14.64 -12.45 0.98
C GLU A 393 -14.65 -13.06 -0.43
N LEU A 394 -14.71 -14.38 -0.53
CA LEU A 394 -14.70 -15.14 -1.79
C LEU A 394 -16.04 -15.07 -2.55
N LEU A 395 -17.07 -14.53 -1.91
CA LEU A 395 -18.43 -14.36 -2.46
C LEU A 395 -18.69 -12.93 -2.99
N LYS A 396 -17.73 -12.02 -2.85
CA LYS A 396 -17.81 -10.65 -3.39
C LYS A 396 -17.73 -10.64 -4.92
N ASP A 397 -18.44 -9.69 -5.55
CA ASP A 397 -18.30 -9.42 -6.99
C ASP A 397 -17.19 -8.39 -7.22
N PHE A 398 -15.97 -8.89 -7.46
CA PHE A 398 -14.79 -8.07 -7.71
C PHE A 398 -14.97 -7.08 -8.88
N PHE A 399 -15.70 -7.50 -9.93
CA PHE A 399 -15.93 -6.66 -11.11
C PHE A 399 -16.92 -5.55 -10.84
N GLU A 400 -17.98 -5.82 -10.06
CA GLU A 400 -18.89 -4.76 -9.60
C GLU A 400 -18.13 -3.73 -8.75
N GLU A 401 -17.28 -4.15 -7.82
CA GLU A 401 -16.46 -3.24 -7.02
C GLU A 401 -15.49 -2.41 -7.85
N PHE A 402 -14.83 -3.02 -8.84
CA PHE A 402 -13.95 -2.31 -9.77
C PHE A 402 -14.71 -1.26 -10.59
N ALA A 403 -15.87 -1.61 -11.15
CA ALA A 403 -16.73 -0.71 -11.90
C ALA A 403 -17.31 0.45 -11.07
N ASN A 404 -17.51 0.26 -9.77
CA ASN A 404 -17.91 1.33 -8.86
C ASN A 404 -16.76 2.32 -8.58
N THR A 405 -15.51 1.96 -8.90
CA THR A 405 -14.30 2.72 -8.54
C THR A 405 -13.71 3.49 -9.73
N ILE A 406 -13.75 2.93 -10.94
CA ILE A 406 -13.18 3.51 -12.17
C ILE A 406 -14.31 4.06 -13.05
N THR A 407 -14.28 5.36 -13.41
CA THR A 407 -15.30 5.94 -14.31
C THR A 407 -15.11 5.52 -15.76
N ILE A 408 -16.16 5.64 -16.58
CA ILE A 408 -16.09 5.34 -18.03
C ILE A 408 -15.09 6.24 -18.76
N GLU A 409 -14.93 7.50 -18.33
CA GLU A 409 -13.94 8.43 -18.90
C GLU A 409 -12.52 7.99 -18.56
N ALA A 410 -12.27 7.53 -17.33
CA ALA A 410 -11.00 6.98 -16.91
C ALA A 410 -10.69 5.68 -17.68
N TYR A 411 -11.68 4.78 -17.80
CA TYR A 411 -11.56 3.51 -18.51
C TYR A 411 -11.30 3.71 -20.02
N SER A 412 -12.05 4.58 -20.70
CA SER A 412 -11.76 5.02 -22.08
C SER A 412 -10.39 5.72 -22.19
N GLY A 413 -10.02 6.48 -21.16
CA GLY A 413 -8.74 7.18 -21.05
C GLY A 413 -7.53 6.23 -21.14
N MET A 414 -7.62 5.04 -20.54
CA MET A 414 -6.56 4.03 -20.61
C MET A 414 -6.17 3.72 -22.06
N PHE A 415 -7.16 3.46 -22.93
CA PHE A 415 -6.92 3.11 -24.34
C PHE A 415 -6.36 4.27 -25.19
N LYS A 416 -6.65 5.53 -24.84
CA LYS A 416 -6.11 6.70 -25.56
C LYS A 416 -4.59 6.80 -25.48
N GLY A 417 -3.99 6.27 -24.40
CA GLY A 417 -2.53 6.16 -24.28
C GLY A 417 -1.88 5.31 -25.38
N MET A 418 -2.62 4.36 -25.96
CA MET A 418 -2.10 3.49 -27.01
C MET A 418 -1.73 4.26 -28.29
N ALA A 419 -2.54 5.24 -28.70
CA ALA A 419 -2.27 6.07 -29.87
C ALA A 419 -1.04 7.01 -29.69
N ALA A 420 -0.62 7.27 -28.44
CA ALA A 420 0.62 7.97 -28.15
C ALA A 420 1.85 7.03 -28.15
N ILE A 421 1.65 5.74 -27.87
CA ILE A 421 2.68 4.69 -27.87
C ILE A 421 2.96 4.21 -29.30
N ASP A 422 1.92 3.91 -30.06
CA ASP A 422 1.97 3.60 -31.50
C ASP A 422 1.01 4.53 -32.27
N PRO A 423 1.52 5.58 -32.93
CA PRO A 423 0.71 6.56 -33.66
C PRO A 423 0.32 6.07 -35.07
N SER A 424 0.17 4.77 -35.28
CA SER A 424 -0.22 4.21 -36.58
C SER A 424 -1.73 4.36 -36.84
N ASP A 425 -2.12 4.60 -38.08
CA ASP A 425 -3.54 4.68 -38.48
C ASP A 425 -4.31 3.38 -38.13
N ALA A 426 -3.62 2.23 -38.14
CA ALA A 426 -4.17 0.94 -37.75
C ALA A 426 -4.51 0.91 -36.26
N THR A 427 -3.57 1.28 -35.38
CA THR A 427 -3.81 1.35 -33.93
C THR A 427 -4.86 2.41 -33.58
N ALA A 428 -4.89 3.54 -34.28
CA ALA A 428 -5.94 4.55 -34.11
C ALA A 428 -7.34 3.98 -34.42
N ALA A 429 -7.50 3.28 -35.56
CA ALA A 429 -8.75 2.63 -35.93
C ALA A 429 -9.19 1.53 -34.95
N LEU A 430 -8.24 0.77 -34.38
CA LEU A 430 -8.52 -0.20 -33.32
C LEU A 430 -9.04 0.50 -32.05
N VAL A 431 -8.39 1.57 -31.59
CA VAL A 431 -8.83 2.34 -30.41
C VAL A 431 -10.21 2.97 -30.62
N ASP A 432 -10.51 3.49 -31.82
CA ASP A 432 -11.85 4.00 -32.15
C ASP A 432 -12.90 2.88 -32.13
N GLY A 433 -12.58 1.70 -32.67
CA GLY A 433 -13.44 0.51 -32.60
C GLY A 433 -13.72 0.07 -31.16
N ILE A 434 -12.70 0.08 -30.29
CA ILE A 434 -12.83 -0.26 -28.87
C ILE A 434 -13.72 0.75 -28.14
N ASN A 435 -13.52 2.05 -28.37
CA ASN A 435 -14.38 3.10 -27.79
C ASN A 435 -15.85 2.96 -28.23
N ALA A 436 -16.11 2.49 -29.45
CA ALA A 436 -17.47 2.28 -29.96
C ALA A 436 -18.23 1.14 -29.27
N ILE A 437 -17.54 0.15 -28.70
CA ILE A 437 -18.14 -1.01 -28.00
C ILE A 437 -17.95 -0.95 -26.48
N LEU A 438 -17.17 0.01 -25.95
CA LEU A 438 -16.74 0.02 -24.55
C LEU A 438 -17.91 0.01 -23.54
N LEU A 439 -19.03 0.65 -23.91
CA LEU A 439 -20.25 0.71 -23.10
C LEU A 439 -20.97 -0.64 -22.98
N ASP A 440 -20.73 -1.59 -23.89
CA ASP A 440 -21.29 -2.95 -23.79
C ASP A 440 -20.57 -3.80 -22.73
N TYR A 441 -19.38 -3.36 -22.29
CA TYR A 441 -18.49 -4.09 -21.39
C TYR A 441 -18.23 -3.38 -20.06
N TYR A 442 -18.21 -2.05 -20.06
CA TYR A 442 -18.03 -1.25 -18.85
C TYR A 442 -19.21 -1.45 -17.89
N GLY A 443 -18.92 -1.59 -16.59
CA GLY A 443 -19.96 -1.87 -15.59
C GLY A 443 -20.59 -3.26 -15.66
N SER A 444 -20.12 -4.11 -16.58
CA SER A 444 -20.63 -5.47 -16.73
C SER A 444 -19.98 -6.44 -15.76
N ASN A 445 -20.79 -7.17 -15.02
CA ASN A 445 -20.38 -8.30 -14.18
C ASN A 445 -20.45 -9.66 -14.91
N LEU A 446 -20.25 -9.71 -16.23
CA LEU A 446 -20.38 -10.96 -16.99
C LEU A 446 -19.46 -12.05 -16.42
N ALA A 447 -18.19 -11.74 -16.13
CA ALA A 447 -17.24 -12.70 -15.56
C ALA A 447 -17.77 -13.38 -14.26
N ALA A 448 -18.28 -12.57 -13.32
CA ALA A 448 -18.84 -13.03 -12.04
C ALA A 448 -20.28 -13.59 -12.10
N THR A 449 -20.94 -13.54 -13.28
CA THR A 449 -22.34 -13.98 -13.44
C THR A 449 -22.59 -14.97 -14.57
N LEU A 450 -21.64 -15.17 -15.50
CA LEU A 450 -21.82 -16.04 -16.67
C LEU A 450 -22.17 -17.48 -16.28
N HIS A 451 -21.58 -18.00 -15.19
CA HIS A 451 -21.95 -19.29 -14.63
C HIS A 451 -23.44 -19.35 -14.22
N LYS A 452 -23.98 -18.30 -13.59
CA LYS A 452 -25.40 -18.18 -13.20
C LYS A 452 -26.30 -18.10 -14.43
N GLN A 453 -25.87 -17.39 -15.47
CA GLN A 453 -26.61 -17.21 -16.71
C GLN A 453 -26.67 -18.49 -17.57
N MET A 454 -25.61 -19.30 -17.54
CA MET A 454 -25.51 -20.56 -18.31
C MET A 454 -25.84 -21.81 -17.51
N GLY A 455 -26.10 -21.70 -16.19
CA GLY A 455 -26.44 -22.81 -15.31
C GLY A 455 -25.26 -23.69 -14.89
N PHE A 456 -24.04 -23.16 -14.94
CA PHE A 456 -22.84 -23.86 -14.49
C PHE A 456 -22.62 -23.67 -12.98
N ARG A 457 -22.03 -24.67 -12.34
CA ARG A 457 -21.44 -24.50 -11.00
C ARG A 457 -20.17 -23.63 -11.15
N PRO A 458 -20.03 -22.53 -10.40
CA PRO A 458 -18.81 -21.72 -10.44
C PRO A 458 -17.61 -22.49 -9.89
N VAL A 459 -16.42 -21.97 -10.21
CA VAL A 459 -15.15 -22.38 -9.64
C VAL A 459 -14.46 -21.16 -9.05
N LEU A 460 -13.54 -21.35 -8.09
CA LEU A 460 -12.64 -20.26 -7.69
C LEU A 460 -11.62 -20.03 -8.81
N VAL A 461 -11.48 -18.77 -9.21
CA VAL A 461 -10.46 -18.28 -10.17
C VAL A 461 -9.52 -17.31 -9.44
N ASN A 462 -8.27 -17.18 -9.87
CA ASN A 462 -7.32 -16.21 -9.32
C ASN A 462 -7.78 -14.76 -9.60
N GLY A 463 -8.34 -14.51 -10.78
CA GLY A 463 -8.96 -13.23 -11.13
C GLY A 463 -7.99 -12.11 -11.54
N ASP A 464 -6.67 -12.26 -11.36
CA ASP A 464 -5.64 -11.38 -11.95
C ASP A 464 -4.42 -12.17 -12.46
N LEU A 465 -4.63 -13.34 -13.08
CA LEU A 465 -3.50 -14.20 -13.46
C LEU A 465 -2.72 -13.65 -14.66
N ARG A 466 -1.71 -12.83 -14.36
CA ARG A 466 -0.72 -12.26 -15.29
C ARG A 466 0.67 -12.87 -15.11
N THR A 467 1.60 -12.53 -16.00
CA THR A 467 2.98 -13.04 -15.98
C THR A 467 3.69 -12.82 -14.63
N GLU A 468 3.53 -11.65 -14.06
CA GLU A 468 4.14 -11.23 -12.80
C GLU A 468 3.60 -12.02 -11.60
N ASN A 469 2.42 -12.64 -11.75
CA ASN A 469 1.76 -13.47 -10.73
C ASN A 469 2.04 -14.98 -10.95
N VAL A 470 3.00 -15.33 -11.82
CA VAL A 470 3.47 -16.69 -12.04
C VAL A 470 4.97 -16.79 -11.78
N LEU A 471 5.35 -17.71 -10.90
CA LEU A 471 6.72 -18.07 -10.58
C LEU A 471 7.12 -19.33 -11.36
N ILE A 472 8.29 -19.27 -12.01
CA ILE A 472 8.93 -20.39 -12.69
C ILE A 472 10.31 -20.67 -12.11
N ASP A 473 10.72 -21.92 -12.10
CA ASP A 473 12.08 -22.32 -11.70
C ASP A 473 13.11 -21.77 -12.70
N ARG A 474 14.27 -21.32 -12.19
CA ARG A 474 15.29 -20.63 -13.00
C ARG A 474 16.03 -21.54 -13.96
N ASP A 475 16.18 -22.81 -13.63
CA ASP A 475 17.05 -23.74 -14.36
C ASP A 475 16.28 -24.56 -15.40
N SER A 476 15.08 -25.03 -15.03
CA SER A 476 14.16 -25.78 -15.90
C SER A 476 13.23 -24.88 -16.73
N GLY A 477 12.83 -23.73 -16.18
CA GLY A 477 11.73 -22.93 -16.73
C GLY A 477 10.34 -23.51 -16.48
N ASP A 478 10.22 -24.57 -15.67
CA ASP A 478 8.95 -25.18 -15.29
C ASP A 478 8.20 -24.32 -14.25
N LEU A 479 6.88 -24.51 -14.16
CA LEU A 479 5.99 -23.82 -13.22
C LEU A 479 6.35 -24.18 -11.77
N ALA A 480 6.73 -23.17 -10.99
CA ALA A 480 6.95 -23.30 -9.56
C ALA A 480 5.67 -23.01 -8.77
N ALA A 481 5.03 -21.84 -8.99
CA ALA A 481 3.81 -21.45 -8.30
C ALA A 481 2.99 -20.38 -9.04
N LEU A 482 1.70 -20.33 -8.75
CA LEU A 482 0.78 -19.23 -9.04
C LEU A 482 0.57 -18.44 -7.73
N ILE A 483 0.74 -17.13 -7.77
CA ILE A 483 0.74 -16.24 -6.59
C ILE A 483 -0.25 -15.08 -6.74
N ASP A 484 -0.31 -14.21 -5.74
CA ASP A 484 -1.14 -13.00 -5.68
C ASP A 484 -2.63 -13.31 -5.88
N TRP A 485 -3.23 -13.95 -4.87
CA TRP A 485 -4.61 -14.45 -4.91
C TRP A 485 -5.65 -13.43 -4.40
N GLN A 486 -5.30 -12.15 -4.45
CA GLN A 486 -6.10 -11.04 -3.89
C GLN A 486 -7.37 -10.71 -4.71
N CYS A 487 -7.47 -11.20 -5.95
CA CYS A 487 -8.64 -11.02 -6.84
C CYS A 487 -9.54 -12.26 -6.91
N THR A 488 -9.36 -13.23 -6.01
CA THR A 488 -10.07 -14.51 -6.05
C THR A 488 -11.57 -14.34 -5.85
N HIS A 489 -12.35 -14.98 -6.73
CA HIS A 489 -13.81 -14.94 -6.67
C HIS A 489 -14.44 -16.17 -7.36
N LEU A 490 -15.75 -16.32 -7.23
CA LEU A 490 -16.54 -17.32 -7.96
C LEU A 490 -16.73 -16.92 -9.43
N GLY A 491 -15.92 -17.50 -10.31
CA GLY A 491 -15.89 -17.20 -11.74
C GLY A 491 -16.23 -18.40 -12.63
N VAL A 492 -15.74 -18.36 -13.86
CA VAL A 492 -15.76 -19.47 -14.83
C VAL A 492 -14.34 -19.89 -15.18
N GLY A 493 -14.12 -21.19 -15.40
CA GLY A 493 -12.77 -21.74 -15.35
C GLY A 493 -11.78 -21.21 -16.40
N THR A 494 -12.25 -20.66 -17.52
CA THR A 494 -11.38 -20.15 -18.58
C THR A 494 -10.83 -18.76 -18.31
N GLU A 495 -11.27 -18.04 -17.27
CA GLU A 495 -10.84 -16.67 -17.00
C GLU A 495 -9.33 -16.54 -16.83
N ASP A 496 -8.76 -17.27 -15.87
CA ASP A 496 -7.33 -17.21 -15.56
C ASP A 496 -6.48 -17.61 -16.77
N LEU A 497 -6.96 -18.60 -17.54
CA LEU A 497 -6.28 -19.09 -18.73
C LEU A 497 -6.27 -18.05 -19.86
N LEU A 498 -7.38 -17.33 -20.06
CA LEU A 498 -7.46 -16.22 -21.01
C LEU A 498 -6.50 -15.10 -20.62
N ARG A 499 -6.51 -14.69 -19.35
CA ARG A 499 -5.61 -13.66 -18.80
C ARG A 499 -4.16 -14.04 -19.07
N ILE A 500 -3.68 -15.18 -18.56
CA ILE A 500 -2.27 -15.55 -18.66
C ILE A 500 -1.83 -15.77 -20.12
N ALA A 501 -2.71 -16.27 -21.00
CA ALA A 501 -2.42 -16.38 -22.43
C ALA A 501 -2.18 -15.02 -23.09
N MET A 502 -2.88 -13.96 -22.70
CA MET A 502 -2.64 -12.61 -23.23
C MET A 502 -1.34 -11.98 -22.68
N PHE A 503 -0.98 -12.22 -21.42
CA PHE A 503 0.29 -11.73 -20.85
C PHE A 503 1.49 -12.52 -21.38
N ALA A 504 1.39 -13.84 -21.52
CA ALA A 504 2.54 -14.71 -21.78
C ALA A 504 2.85 -14.96 -23.27
N LEU A 505 1.84 -15.11 -24.13
CA LEU A 505 2.02 -15.53 -25.54
C LEU A 505 2.10 -14.35 -26.51
N THR A 506 2.67 -14.60 -27.69
CA THR A 506 2.50 -13.70 -28.84
C THR A 506 1.06 -13.78 -29.37
N THR A 507 0.69 -12.81 -30.19
CA THR A 507 -0.62 -12.80 -30.86
C THR A 507 -0.86 -14.03 -31.74
N GLU A 508 0.15 -14.50 -32.47
CA GLU A 508 0.06 -15.73 -33.28
C GLU A 508 -0.09 -16.98 -32.40
N ASP A 509 0.80 -17.17 -31.40
CA ASP A 509 0.77 -18.36 -30.55
C ASP A 509 -0.54 -18.44 -29.74
N ARG A 510 -1.06 -17.31 -29.24
CA ARG A 510 -2.36 -17.23 -28.55
C ARG A 510 -3.48 -17.75 -29.45
N ARG A 511 -3.66 -17.12 -30.62
CA ARG A 511 -4.68 -17.49 -31.62
C ARG A 511 -4.60 -18.96 -32.03
N ALA A 512 -3.39 -19.51 -32.15
CA ALA A 512 -3.16 -20.90 -32.55
C ALA A 512 -3.36 -21.94 -31.42
N SER A 513 -3.27 -21.54 -30.14
CA SER A 513 -3.20 -22.49 -29.01
C SER A 513 -4.40 -22.49 -28.06
N THR A 514 -5.27 -21.47 -28.06
CA THR A 514 -6.40 -21.33 -27.12
C THR A 514 -7.19 -22.64 -26.93
N THR A 515 -7.68 -23.26 -28.01
CA THR A 515 -8.48 -24.50 -27.93
C THR A 515 -7.73 -25.65 -27.25
N MET A 516 -6.42 -25.79 -27.52
CA MET A 516 -5.58 -26.83 -26.92
C MET A 516 -5.35 -26.56 -25.43
N LEU A 517 -5.08 -25.31 -25.05
CA LEU A 517 -4.88 -24.92 -23.66
C LEU A 517 -6.15 -25.11 -22.83
N VAL A 518 -7.33 -24.75 -23.37
CA VAL A 518 -8.63 -25.00 -22.72
C VAL A 518 -8.87 -26.50 -22.53
N GLY A 519 -8.49 -27.33 -23.51
CA GLY A 519 -8.56 -28.78 -23.43
C GLY A 519 -7.64 -29.37 -22.36
N GLU A 520 -6.39 -28.90 -22.24
CA GLU A 520 -5.45 -29.35 -21.20
C GLU A 520 -5.91 -28.93 -19.78
N MET A 521 -6.49 -27.73 -19.65
CA MET A 521 -7.09 -27.25 -18.40
C MET A 521 -8.29 -28.12 -17.98
N HIS A 522 -9.25 -28.34 -18.88
CA HIS A 522 -10.44 -29.18 -18.62
C HIS A 522 -10.06 -30.62 -18.28
N LYS A 523 -9.12 -31.21 -19.03
CA LYS A 523 -8.58 -32.55 -18.77
C LYS A 523 -7.93 -32.66 -17.39
N SER A 524 -7.18 -31.64 -16.96
CA SER A 524 -6.63 -31.61 -15.61
C SER A 524 -7.71 -31.48 -14.55
N LEU A 525 -8.72 -30.63 -14.77
CA LEU A 525 -9.87 -30.49 -13.88
C LEU A 525 -10.57 -31.84 -13.69
N VAL A 526 -10.99 -32.50 -14.77
CA VAL A 526 -11.70 -33.78 -14.72
C VAL A 526 -10.87 -34.87 -14.04
N ALA A 527 -9.56 -34.93 -14.31
CA ALA A 527 -8.66 -35.89 -13.67
C ALA A 527 -8.49 -35.69 -12.16
N ASN A 528 -8.86 -34.52 -11.62
CA ASN A 528 -8.73 -34.18 -10.19
C ASN A 528 -10.09 -34.02 -9.48
N LEU A 529 -11.23 -34.37 -10.09
CA LEU A 529 -12.56 -34.19 -9.47
C LEU A 529 -12.89 -35.15 -8.32
N ASP A 530 -12.21 -36.31 -8.23
CA ASP A 530 -12.44 -37.35 -7.20
C ASP A 530 -13.92 -37.76 -7.02
N GLY A 531 -14.69 -37.78 -8.11
CA GLY A 531 -16.12 -38.17 -8.12
C GLY A 531 -17.12 -37.02 -7.99
N VAL A 532 -16.64 -35.78 -7.83
CA VAL A 532 -17.48 -34.57 -7.96
C VAL A 532 -17.95 -34.40 -9.42
N GLU A 533 -19.16 -33.90 -9.62
CA GLU A 533 -19.69 -33.60 -10.96
C GLU A 533 -18.93 -32.44 -11.63
N GLN A 534 -18.59 -32.60 -12.91
CA GLN A 534 -17.90 -31.55 -13.66
C GLN A 534 -18.82 -30.34 -13.90
N PRO A 535 -18.33 -29.10 -13.78
CA PRO A 535 -19.15 -27.89 -13.92
C PRO A 535 -19.56 -27.59 -15.37
N TYR A 536 -18.82 -28.14 -16.32
CA TYR A 536 -18.98 -27.95 -17.77
C TYR A 536 -18.33 -29.11 -18.54
N SER A 537 -18.85 -29.43 -19.72
CA SER A 537 -18.27 -30.43 -20.63
C SER A 537 -17.40 -29.79 -21.70
N LEU A 538 -16.35 -30.51 -22.11
CA LEU A 538 -15.63 -30.24 -23.36
C LEU A 538 -16.37 -30.82 -24.58
N GLU A 539 -17.21 -31.84 -24.36
CA GLU A 539 -17.95 -32.54 -25.42
C GLU A 539 -19.43 -32.15 -25.52
N LYS A 540 -19.98 -32.39 -26.71
CA LYS A 540 -21.32 -32.03 -27.18
C LYS A 540 -22.45 -32.64 -26.33
N VAL A 541 -23.45 -31.84 -26.00
CA VAL A 541 -24.81 -32.36 -25.76
C VAL A 541 -25.51 -32.46 -27.11
N THR A 542 -25.80 -33.67 -27.57
CA THR A 542 -26.28 -33.93 -28.94
C THR A 542 -27.80 -33.86 -29.12
N ASP A 543 -28.54 -33.25 -28.19
CA ASP A 543 -30.01 -33.17 -28.30
C ASP A 543 -30.48 -31.89 -29.03
N LEU A 544 -31.47 -32.07 -29.90
CA LEU A 544 -31.74 -31.24 -31.06
C LEU A 544 -32.44 -29.91 -30.70
N SER A 545 -31.71 -28.78 -30.71
CA SER A 545 -32.27 -27.46 -31.13
C SER A 545 -31.31 -26.25 -31.15
N VAL A 546 -30.15 -26.30 -30.51
CA VAL A 546 -29.22 -25.15 -30.43
C VAL A 546 -27.97 -25.37 -31.29
N LYS A 547 -27.48 -24.31 -31.96
CA LYS A 547 -26.25 -24.35 -32.78
C LYS A 547 -25.07 -24.85 -31.92
N ALA A 548 -24.39 -25.90 -32.36
CA ALA A 548 -23.35 -26.55 -31.58
C ALA A 548 -22.05 -25.72 -31.50
N GLN A 549 -21.73 -25.25 -30.30
CA GLN A 549 -20.37 -24.88 -29.87
C GLN A 549 -20.07 -25.60 -28.56
N ASP A 550 -18.83 -26.03 -28.37
CA ASP A 550 -18.42 -26.71 -27.14
C ASP A 550 -18.55 -25.70 -25.98
N TYR A 551 -19.33 -26.03 -24.94
CA TYR A 551 -19.78 -25.05 -23.95
C TYR A 551 -18.63 -24.25 -23.31
N LEU A 552 -17.50 -24.90 -23.02
CA LEU A 552 -16.33 -24.23 -22.47
C LEU A 552 -15.62 -23.30 -23.47
N LEU A 553 -15.62 -23.62 -24.77
CA LEU A 553 -15.10 -22.72 -25.81
C LEU A 553 -16.05 -21.55 -26.07
N LEU A 554 -17.37 -21.76 -26.01
CA LEU A 554 -18.35 -20.68 -26.04
C LEU A 554 -18.17 -19.74 -24.83
N VAL A 555 -17.96 -20.27 -23.62
CA VAL A 555 -17.61 -19.48 -22.43
C VAL A 555 -16.31 -18.71 -22.64
N THR A 556 -15.28 -19.35 -23.22
CA THR A 556 -14.01 -18.71 -23.58
C THR A 556 -14.23 -17.53 -24.53
N ASP A 557 -14.99 -17.74 -25.60
CA ASP A 557 -15.31 -16.74 -26.62
C ASP A 557 -16.07 -15.55 -26.02
N LEU A 558 -17.12 -15.82 -25.24
CA LEU A 558 -17.96 -14.82 -24.58
C LEU A 558 -17.19 -13.96 -23.57
N LEU A 559 -16.30 -14.59 -22.81
CA LEU A 559 -15.54 -13.93 -21.77
C LEU A 559 -14.34 -13.15 -22.32
N PHE A 560 -13.77 -13.56 -23.46
CA PHE A 560 -12.55 -12.98 -24.03
C PHE A 560 -12.55 -11.44 -24.01
N PRO A 561 -13.58 -10.72 -24.54
CA PRO A 561 -13.56 -9.26 -24.53
C PRO A 561 -13.48 -8.63 -23.14
N HIS A 562 -14.09 -9.22 -22.10
CA HIS A 562 -14.04 -8.70 -20.74
C HIS A 562 -12.63 -8.82 -20.15
N CYS A 563 -12.02 -10.00 -20.22
CA CYS A 563 -10.64 -10.20 -19.79
C CYS A 563 -9.66 -9.30 -20.57
N ALA A 564 -9.88 -9.19 -21.88
CA ALA A 564 -9.00 -8.49 -22.80
C ALA A 564 -9.05 -6.96 -22.66
N LEU A 565 -10.21 -6.37 -22.38
CA LEU A 565 -10.33 -4.94 -22.10
C LEU A 565 -9.62 -4.56 -20.79
N TYR A 566 -9.78 -5.37 -19.74
CA TYR A 566 -9.06 -5.18 -18.46
C TYR A 566 -7.54 -5.28 -18.67
N TYR A 567 -7.09 -6.31 -19.39
CA TYR A 567 -5.70 -6.51 -19.80
C TYR A 567 -5.14 -5.29 -20.55
N ALA A 568 -5.83 -4.83 -21.59
CA ALA A 568 -5.29 -3.84 -22.52
C ALA A 568 -5.19 -2.45 -21.86
N GLY A 569 -6.15 -2.11 -20.99
CA GLY A 569 -6.07 -0.89 -20.16
C GLY A 569 -4.86 -0.91 -19.21
N GLY A 570 -4.62 -2.05 -18.54
CA GLY A 570 -3.50 -2.20 -17.60
C GLY A 570 -2.11 -2.20 -18.28
N CYS A 571 -1.96 -2.84 -19.44
CA CYS A 571 -0.67 -2.99 -20.10
C CYS A 571 -0.05 -1.67 -20.60
N ILE A 572 -0.86 -0.63 -20.82
CA ILE A 572 -0.40 0.70 -21.24
C ILE A 572 0.41 1.40 -20.13
N ALA A 573 0.06 1.16 -18.86
CA ALA A 573 0.86 1.61 -17.72
C ALA A 573 2.22 0.88 -17.65
N LEU A 574 2.25 -0.42 -17.95
CA LEU A 574 3.48 -1.22 -17.97
C LEU A 574 4.47 -0.74 -19.05
N ILE A 575 4.00 -0.40 -20.25
CA ILE A 575 4.84 0.22 -21.30
C ILE A 575 5.44 1.53 -20.78
N THR A 576 4.60 2.38 -20.19
CA THR A 576 5.02 3.69 -19.68
C THR A 576 6.11 3.56 -18.62
N ASN A 577 6.03 2.54 -17.76
CA ASN A 577 7.03 2.23 -16.75
C ASN A 577 8.37 1.79 -17.38
N ILE A 578 8.35 0.90 -18.38
CA ILE A 578 9.57 0.45 -19.09
C ILE A 578 10.27 1.62 -19.79
N LEU A 579 9.53 2.50 -20.46
CA LEU A 579 10.11 3.66 -21.14
C LEU A 579 10.76 4.64 -20.16
N LYS A 580 10.34 4.64 -18.90
CA LYS A 580 10.87 5.47 -17.80
C LYS A 580 11.95 4.77 -16.96
N ASP A 581 12.18 3.46 -17.12
CA ASP A 581 13.15 2.71 -16.30
C ASP A 581 14.59 3.18 -16.57
N PRO A 582 15.32 3.75 -15.59
CA PRO A 582 16.70 4.19 -15.78
C PRO A 582 17.71 3.04 -15.88
N LYS A 583 17.32 1.80 -15.56
CA LYS A 583 18.20 0.60 -15.61
C LYS A 583 18.30 0.01 -17.01
N LEU A 584 17.38 0.35 -17.92
CA LEU A 584 17.35 -0.13 -19.29
C LEU A 584 17.93 0.93 -20.24
N ASP A 585 18.79 0.51 -21.16
CA ASP A 585 19.21 1.35 -22.28
C ASP A 585 18.10 1.49 -23.34
N ASP A 586 18.33 2.37 -24.31
CA ASP A 586 17.32 2.70 -25.33
C ASP A 586 17.07 1.55 -26.33
N GLU A 587 18.02 0.63 -26.50
CA GLU A 587 17.87 -0.54 -27.37
C GLU A 587 16.97 -1.58 -26.69
N GLU A 588 17.24 -1.92 -25.43
CA GLU A 588 16.42 -2.82 -24.63
C GLU A 588 15.01 -2.25 -24.41
N LYS A 589 14.88 -0.94 -24.20
CA LYS A 589 13.56 -0.26 -24.17
C LYS A 589 12.82 -0.41 -25.48
N ALA A 590 13.48 -0.25 -26.62
CA ALA A 590 12.86 -0.39 -27.94
C ALA A 590 12.42 -1.83 -28.22
N VAL A 591 13.26 -2.82 -27.89
CA VAL A 591 12.94 -4.25 -28.01
C VAL A 591 11.74 -4.62 -27.15
N ARG A 592 11.74 -4.25 -25.85
CA ARG A 592 10.60 -4.49 -24.96
C ARG A 592 9.35 -3.77 -25.46
N LYS A 593 9.43 -2.48 -25.82
CA LYS A 593 8.29 -1.73 -26.37
C LYS A 593 7.67 -2.45 -27.57
N ALA A 594 8.48 -2.98 -28.50
CA ALA A 594 7.98 -3.69 -29.66
C ALA A 594 7.17 -4.94 -29.28
N VAL A 595 7.66 -5.76 -28.34
CA VAL A 595 6.92 -6.94 -27.83
C VAL A 595 5.61 -6.52 -27.16
N TYR A 596 5.63 -5.44 -26.37
CA TYR A 596 4.42 -4.96 -25.71
C TYR A 596 3.38 -4.43 -26.70
N VAL A 597 3.80 -3.67 -27.72
CA VAL A 597 2.91 -3.16 -28.77
C VAL A 597 2.27 -4.30 -29.57
N ASP A 598 3.05 -5.31 -29.99
CA ASP A 598 2.53 -6.49 -30.70
C ASP A 598 1.44 -7.24 -29.91
N LYS A 599 1.71 -7.50 -28.62
CA LYS A 599 0.75 -8.19 -27.73
C LYS A 599 -0.53 -7.37 -27.54
N ILE A 600 -0.43 -6.07 -27.27
CA ILE A 600 -1.61 -5.20 -27.06
C ILE A 600 -2.41 -5.04 -28.36
N VAL A 601 -1.77 -4.66 -29.47
CA VAL A 601 -2.45 -4.46 -30.76
C VAL A 601 -3.22 -5.70 -31.18
N GLY A 602 -2.59 -6.88 -31.11
CA GLY A 602 -3.26 -8.14 -31.43
C GLY A 602 -4.39 -8.51 -30.46
N VAL A 603 -4.35 -8.05 -29.20
CA VAL A 603 -5.49 -8.19 -28.28
C VAL A 603 -6.61 -7.20 -28.62
N LEU A 604 -6.32 -5.97 -29.05
CA LEU A 604 -7.34 -5.04 -29.54
C LEU A 604 -8.05 -5.60 -30.79
N GLU A 605 -7.31 -6.19 -31.74
CA GLU A 605 -7.87 -6.94 -32.87
C GLU A 605 -8.77 -8.10 -32.42
N ASP A 606 -8.32 -8.89 -31.44
CA ASP A 606 -9.07 -10.03 -30.93
C ASP A 606 -10.37 -9.59 -30.23
N ILE A 607 -10.36 -8.49 -29.47
CA ILE A 607 -11.56 -7.92 -28.83
C ILE A 607 -12.63 -7.60 -29.88
N LEU A 608 -12.28 -6.87 -30.93
CA LEU A 608 -13.24 -6.49 -31.98
C LEU A 608 -13.77 -7.72 -32.74
N THR A 609 -12.87 -8.69 -33.02
CA THR A 609 -13.23 -9.95 -33.68
C THR A 609 -14.19 -10.79 -32.84
N MET A 610 -13.92 -10.92 -31.54
CA MET A 610 -14.76 -11.69 -30.61
C MET A 610 -16.06 -10.96 -30.28
N HIS A 611 -16.05 -9.63 -30.16
CA HIS A 611 -17.28 -8.84 -30.02
C HIS A 611 -18.23 -9.10 -31.19
N GLU A 612 -17.75 -8.97 -32.44
CA GLU A 612 -18.58 -9.23 -33.64
C GLU A 612 -19.11 -10.67 -33.67
N LYS A 613 -18.22 -11.65 -33.46
CA LYS A 613 -18.59 -13.08 -33.37
C LYS A 613 -19.65 -13.35 -32.31
N ASN A 614 -19.59 -12.62 -31.19
CA ASN A 614 -20.49 -12.83 -30.06
C ASN A 614 -21.82 -12.08 -30.19
N LYS A 615 -22.03 -11.15 -31.13
CA LYS A 615 -23.29 -10.35 -31.21
C LYS A 615 -24.57 -11.19 -31.20
N GLU A 616 -24.61 -12.33 -31.90
CA GLU A 616 -25.76 -13.25 -31.85
C GLU A 616 -25.98 -13.88 -30.47
N ASN A 617 -24.92 -14.07 -29.68
CA ASN A 617 -24.94 -14.71 -28.37
C ASN A 617 -25.18 -13.70 -27.23
N LEU A 618 -24.52 -12.53 -27.26
CA LEU A 618 -24.67 -11.47 -26.25
C LEU A 618 -26.12 -10.99 -26.16
N GLY A 619 -26.84 -10.91 -27.29
CA GLY A 619 -28.27 -10.54 -27.30
C GLY A 619 -29.21 -11.53 -26.59
N ASN A 620 -28.74 -12.76 -26.28
CA ASN A 620 -29.47 -13.75 -25.49
C ASN A 620 -29.04 -13.78 -24.00
N LEU A 621 -27.93 -13.13 -23.66
CA LEU A 621 -27.41 -13.03 -22.29
C LEU A 621 -27.99 -11.80 -21.59
N LYS A 622 -28.10 -11.89 -20.26
CA LYS A 622 -28.66 -10.82 -19.43
C LYS A 622 -27.54 -10.11 -18.70
N PHE A 623 -27.04 -9.05 -19.31
CA PHE A 623 -26.20 -8.08 -18.63
C PHE A 623 -27.00 -7.32 -17.58
N SER A 624 -26.58 -7.39 -16.32
CA SER A 624 -26.87 -6.33 -15.35
C SER A 624 -25.80 -5.27 -15.49
N PHE A 625 -26.17 -4.14 -16.10
CA PHE A 625 -25.41 -2.89 -16.03
C PHE A 625 -25.91 -2.05 -14.84
N LYS A 626 -25.06 -1.13 -14.35
CA LYS A 626 -25.43 -0.08 -13.39
C LYS A 626 -25.84 1.20 -14.09
#